data_AF-A0A2M8Z0F5-F1
#
_entry.id   AF-A0A2M8Z0F5-F1
#
_cell.length_a   1.000
_cell.length_b   1.000
_cell.length_c   1.000
_cell.angle_alpha   90.00
_cell.angle_beta   90.00
_cell.angle_gamma   90.00
#
_symmetry.space_group_name_H-M   'P 1'
#
loop_
_entity.id
_entity.type
_entity.pdbx_description
1 polymer ?
#
loop_
_entity_poly.entity_id
_entity_poly.type
_entity_poly.pdbx_seq_one_letter_code
_entity_poly.pdbx_strand_id
1 'polypeptide(L)'
;MDSCNFSKTPYNEPFIAQRADPYIYRHGDGSYYFTASVPEYDRIILRRSDTILGLRAEKEVTIWEKHEKGIMSAHIWAPELHFINGRWYVYFAAGSSEDVWAIRPYVLECREQDPMTGIWREFGMMQPFDDFSFQDFSLDMTVFNHNGNWYCIWAEKVSVGKKISNLYIARMETPWKLSSEQVTLSTPDYDWERVGFWVNEGPAVIKHGDRIYVTYSASATGACYCMGLLSIDAGADLLDRNAWKKDREPVFKSVREAGIFGPGHNCFVKDENGLQDIMVYHARQYDEITGDPLYDPNRHTYMMKVGWGVHGPVFDWKNYMR
;
A
#
# COMPACT_ATOMS: atom_id res chain seq x y z
N MET A 1 17.75 7.97 -17.80
CA MET A 1 18.19 6.58 -18.01
C MET A 1 16.97 5.83 -18.48
N ASP A 2 16.84 5.72 -19.79
CA ASP A 2 15.78 4.94 -20.40
C ASP A 2 15.90 3.45 -20.04
N SER A 3 14.84 2.68 -20.27
CA SER A 3 14.80 1.25 -19.97
C SER A 3 15.88 0.43 -20.71
N CYS A 4 16.44 0.95 -21.80
CA CYS A 4 17.56 0.36 -22.53
C CYS A 4 18.94 0.73 -21.93
N ASN A 5 19.00 1.75 -21.08
CA ASN A 5 20.20 2.32 -20.48
C ASN A 5 20.12 2.31 -18.94
N PHE A 6 19.86 1.13 -18.38
CA PHE A 6 19.91 0.86 -16.94
C PHE A 6 21.34 0.93 -16.38
N SER A 7 21.52 1.57 -15.22
CA SER A 7 22.75 1.50 -14.43
C SER A 7 22.51 0.67 -13.18
N LYS A 8 23.22 -0.46 -13.06
CA LYS A 8 23.23 -1.29 -11.86
C LYS A 8 24.03 -0.60 -10.77
N THR A 9 23.41 -0.38 -9.62
CA THR A 9 24.04 0.16 -8.43
C THR A 9 23.94 -0.84 -7.27
N PRO A 10 24.72 -0.65 -6.19
CA PRO A 10 24.51 -1.38 -4.94
C PRO A 10 23.13 -1.18 -4.30
N TYR A 11 22.40 -0.14 -4.68
CA TYR A 11 21.18 0.32 -3.99
C TYR A 11 19.90 -0.09 -4.70
N ASN A 12 20.00 -0.50 -5.96
CA ASN A 12 18.86 -0.88 -6.79
C ASN A 12 18.84 -2.37 -7.09
N GLU A 13 19.49 -3.23 -6.29
CA GLU A 13 19.28 -4.68 -6.35
C GLU A 13 17.92 -5.04 -5.72
N PRO A 14 16.97 -5.61 -6.49
CA PRO A 14 15.65 -5.93 -5.97
C PRO A 14 15.69 -6.85 -4.74
N PHE A 15 14.84 -6.57 -3.76
CA PHE A 15 14.52 -7.54 -2.73
C PHE A 15 13.68 -8.68 -3.32
N ILE A 16 12.55 -8.35 -3.94
CA ILE A 16 11.71 -9.28 -4.72
C ILE A 16 11.41 -8.60 -6.07
N ALA A 17 11.81 -9.25 -7.16
CA ALA A 17 11.64 -8.67 -8.49
C ALA A 17 10.18 -8.75 -8.96
N GLN A 18 9.73 -7.75 -9.73
CA GLN A 18 8.44 -7.72 -10.43
C GLN A 18 7.24 -7.89 -9.49
N ARG A 19 7.34 -7.26 -8.32
CA ARG A 19 6.26 -7.18 -7.34
C ARG A 19 6.08 -5.72 -6.99
N ALA A 20 4.93 -5.18 -7.38
CA ALA A 20 4.51 -3.84 -7.01
C ALA A 20 3.67 -3.91 -5.72
N ASP A 21 3.46 -2.74 -5.11
CA ASP A 21 2.56 -2.58 -3.97
C ASP A 21 2.83 -3.62 -2.84
N PRO A 22 4.09 -3.73 -2.38
CA PRO A 22 4.49 -4.80 -1.49
C PRO A 22 3.94 -4.61 -0.09
N TYR A 23 3.35 -5.67 0.45
CA TYR A 23 2.88 -5.70 1.82
C TYR A 23 3.52 -6.87 2.58
N ILE A 24 4.16 -6.57 3.71
CA ILE A 24 4.71 -7.58 4.63
C ILE A 24 4.00 -7.48 5.98
N TYR A 25 3.37 -8.57 6.38
CA TYR A 25 2.78 -8.75 7.70
C TYR A 25 3.67 -9.62 8.57
N ARG A 26 3.98 -9.17 9.79
CA ARG A 26 4.61 -10.02 10.81
C ARG A 26 3.54 -10.57 11.76
N HIS A 27 3.37 -11.88 11.78
CA HIS A 27 2.40 -12.54 12.64
C HIS A 27 2.94 -12.74 14.07
N GLY A 28 2.02 -13.00 15.02
CA GLY A 28 2.35 -13.18 16.44
C GLY A 28 3.16 -14.44 16.76
N ASP A 29 3.24 -15.39 15.82
CA ASP A 29 4.12 -16.57 15.90
C ASP A 29 5.57 -16.27 15.49
N GLY A 30 5.83 -15.06 14.96
CA GLY A 30 7.14 -14.61 14.48
C GLY A 30 7.33 -14.74 12.98
N SER A 31 6.46 -15.43 12.25
CA SER A 31 6.57 -15.57 10.80
C SER A 31 6.17 -14.28 10.06
N TYR A 32 6.82 -14.06 8.92
CA TYR A 32 6.49 -13.01 7.97
C TYR A 32 5.70 -13.56 6.81
N TYR A 33 4.69 -12.81 6.39
CA TYR A 33 3.87 -13.08 5.24
C TYR A 33 4.01 -11.92 4.26
N PHE A 34 4.28 -12.24 2.99
CA PHE A 34 4.41 -11.25 1.92
C PHE A 34 3.31 -11.44 0.88
N THR A 35 2.72 -10.33 0.46
CA THR A 35 1.83 -10.24 -0.70
C THR A 35 2.16 -8.99 -1.49
N ALA A 36 1.68 -8.91 -2.74
CA ALA A 36 1.97 -7.83 -3.67
C ALA A 36 1.06 -7.92 -4.89
N SER A 37 0.98 -6.82 -5.64
CA SER A 37 0.48 -6.84 -7.02
C SER A 37 1.45 -7.63 -7.90
N VAL A 38 0.93 -8.69 -8.53
CA VAL A 38 1.65 -9.42 -9.58
C VAL A 38 1.51 -8.70 -10.93
N PRO A 39 2.46 -8.83 -11.87
CA PRO A 39 2.41 -8.09 -13.13
C PRO A 39 1.18 -8.38 -14.00
N GLU A 40 0.61 -9.57 -13.88
CA GLU A 40 -0.60 -9.97 -14.63
C GLU A 40 -1.89 -9.37 -14.05
N TYR A 41 -1.86 -8.85 -12.82
CA TYR A 41 -3.00 -8.30 -12.07
C TYR A 41 -4.23 -9.24 -12.07
N ASP A 42 -4.01 -10.54 -11.85
CA ASP A 42 -5.04 -11.58 -11.99
C ASP A 42 -5.26 -12.45 -10.76
N ARG A 43 -4.45 -12.31 -9.72
CA ARG A 43 -4.48 -13.17 -8.53
C ARG A 43 -3.84 -12.51 -7.33
N ILE A 44 -4.08 -13.10 -6.16
CA ILE A 44 -3.45 -12.73 -4.90
C ILE A 44 -2.50 -13.87 -4.50
N ILE A 45 -1.26 -13.52 -4.25
CA ILE A 45 -0.20 -14.46 -3.83
C ILE A 45 0.18 -14.24 -2.37
N LEU A 46 0.64 -15.29 -1.71
CA LEU A 46 1.37 -15.21 -0.44
C LEU A 46 2.74 -15.90 -0.55
N ARG A 47 3.72 -15.38 0.20
CA ARG A 47 4.93 -16.09 0.64
C ARG A 47 4.98 -16.07 2.16
N ARG A 48 5.59 -17.07 2.78
CA ARG A 48 5.83 -17.12 4.23
C ARG A 48 7.27 -17.49 4.54
N SER A 49 7.92 -16.77 5.45
CA SER A 49 9.25 -17.12 5.97
C SER A 49 9.40 -16.71 7.44
N ASP A 50 10.33 -17.31 8.17
CA ASP A 50 10.62 -16.95 9.58
C ASP A 50 11.54 -15.72 9.71
N THR A 51 12.12 -15.27 8.60
CA THR A 51 12.93 -14.05 8.54
C THR A 51 12.45 -13.19 7.38
N ILE A 52 12.59 -11.87 7.50
CA ILE A 52 12.22 -10.95 6.42
C ILE A 52 13.01 -11.30 5.17
N LEU A 53 14.33 -11.47 5.30
CA LEU A 53 15.21 -11.76 4.15
C LEU A 53 14.90 -13.11 3.50
N GLY A 54 14.40 -14.08 4.27
CA GLY A 54 14.01 -15.40 3.76
C GLY A 54 12.91 -15.34 2.69
N LEU A 55 11.99 -14.36 2.77
CA LEU A 55 10.89 -14.18 1.80
C LEU A 55 11.36 -14.06 0.35
N ARG A 56 12.60 -13.62 0.11
CA ARG A 56 13.19 -13.56 -1.25
C ARG A 56 13.22 -14.94 -1.91
N ALA A 57 13.52 -15.98 -1.15
CA ALA A 57 13.72 -17.35 -1.66
C ALA A 57 12.45 -18.22 -1.58
N GLU A 58 11.43 -17.77 -0.84
CA GLU A 58 10.20 -18.55 -0.64
C GLU A 58 9.36 -18.64 -1.91
N LYS A 59 8.68 -19.78 -2.05
CA LYS A 59 7.74 -20.01 -3.13
C LYS A 59 6.44 -19.24 -2.89
N GLU A 60 5.86 -18.77 -3.97
CA GLU A 60 4.53 -18.16 -3.95
C GLU A 60 3.44 -19.21 -3.96
N VAL A 61 2.40 -18.96 -3.18
CA VAL A 61 1.13 -19.69 -3.22
C VAL A 61 0.05 -18.71 -3.65
N THR A 62 -0.67 -19.05 -4.72
CA THR A 62 -1.89 -18.32 -5.08
C THR A 62 -2.99 -18.70 -4.10
N ILE A 63 -3.54 -17.70 -3.41
CA ILE A 63 -4.61 -17.92 -2.42
C ILE A 63 -6.00 -17.56 -2.95
N TRP A 64 -6.05 -16.75 -4.02
CA TRP A 64 -7.28 -16.34 -4.68
C TRP A 64 -6.97 -15.87 -6.11
N GLU A 65 -7.88 -16.14 -7.05
CA GLU A 65 -7.76 -15.76 -8.45
C GLU A 65 -8.98 -14.92 -8.87
N LYS A 66 -8.76 -14.00 -9.82
CA LYS A 66 -9.83 -13.17 -10.37
C LYS A 66 -10.98 -14.01 -10.90
N HIS A 67 -12.18 -13.42 -10.88
CA HIS A 67 -13.35 -14.00 -11.51
C HIS A 67 -13.18 -14.03 -13.04
N GLU A 68 -13.93 -14.90 -13.71
CA GLU A 68 -13.97 -14.91 -15.18
C GLU A 68 -14.76 -13.72 -15.75
N LYS A 69 -15.80 -13.26 -15.03
CA LYS A 69 -16.72 -12.19 -15.45
C LYS A 69 -17.27 -11.43 -14.23
N GLY A 70 -17.84 -10.26 -14.48
CA GLY A 70 -18.47 -9.43 -13.44
C GLY A 70 -17.44 -8.68 -12.61
N ILE A 71 -17.82 -8.30 -11.39
CA ILE A 71 -16.90 -7.68 -10.42
C ILE A 71 -15.75 -8.64 -10.08
N MET A 72 -14.63 -8.09 -9.60
CA MET A 72 -13.45 -8.88 -9.21
C MET A 72 -12.81 -9.69 -10.36
N SER A 73 -13.03 -9.32 -11.62
CA SER A 73 -12.53 -10.05 -12.79
C SER A 73 -11.43 -9.32 -13.58
N ALA A 74 -10.96 -8.16 -13.10
CA ALA A 74 -9.93 -7.36 -13.75
C ALA A 74 -9.11 -6.57 -12.72
N HIS A 75 -7.84 -6.30 -13.05
CA HIS A 75 -6.99 -5.37 -12.29
C HIS A 75 -6.96 -5.67 -10.77
N ILE A 76 -6.55 -6.89 -10.40
CA ILE A 76 -6.38 -7.29 -9.01
C ILE A 76 -5.14 -6.58 -8.44
N TRP A 77 -5.35 -5.60 -7.58
CA TRP A 77 -4.31 -4.68 -7.12
C TRP A 77 -4.17 -4.64 -5.60
N ALA A 78 -2.92 -4.40 -5.19
CA ALA A 78 -2.50 -4.00 -3.86
C ALA A 78 -3.15 -4.79 -2.71
N PRO A 79 -2.98 -6.13 -2.68
CA PRO A 79 -3.45 -6.91 -1.55
C PRO A 79 -2.70 -6.53 -0.27
N GLU A 80 -3.40 -6.38 0.85
CA GLU A 80 -2.82 -6.31 2.19
C GLU A 80 -3.36 -7.44 3.07
N LEU A 81 -2.46 -8.17 3.73
CA LEU A 81 -2.83 -9.26 4.65
C LEU A 81 -2.88 -8.76 6.10
N HIS A 82 -4.00 -8.96 6.78
CA HIS A 82 -4.17 -8.57 8.19
C HIS A 82 -4.70 -9.72 9.02
N PHE A 83 -4.30 -9.80 10.29
CA PHE A 83 -4.88 -10.73 11.25
C PHE A 83 -5.71 -9.96 12.28
N ILE A 84 -7.04 -10.10 12.23
CA ILE A 84 -7.99 -9.31 13.01
C ILE A 84 -8.90 -10.26 13.77
N ASN A 85 -8.97 -10.13 15.09
CA ASN A 85 -9.85 -10.91 15.97
C ASN A 85 -9.78 -12.44 15.72
N GLY A 86 -8.57 -12.96 15.52
CA GLY A 86 -8.33 -14.39 15.35
C GLY A 86 -8.53 -14.93 13.92
N ARG A 87 -8.68 -14.06 12.92
CA ARG A 87 -8.91 -14.44 11.51
C ARG A 87 -8.05 -13.62 10.57
N TRP A 88 -7.76 -14.20 9.42
CA TRP A 88 -7.03 -13.54 8.35
C TRP A 88 -7.98 -12.80 7.42
N TYR A 89 -7.60 -11.59 7.04
CA TYR A 89 -8.31 -10.76 6.07
C TYR A 89 -7.33 -10.29 5.00
N VAL A 90 -7.78 -10.31 3.75
CA VAL A 90 -7.08 -9.63 2.65
C VAL A 90 -7.94 -8.50 2.14
N TYR A 91 -7.40 -7.30 2.13
CA TYR A 91 -7.99 -6.13 1.47
C TYR A 91 -7.31 -5.97 0.12
N PHE A 92 -8.07 -5.82 -0.95
CA PHE A 92 -7.53 -5.64 -2.29
C PHE A 92 -8.48 -4.79 -3.13
N ALA A 93 -8.02 -4.30 -4.27
CA ALA A 93 -8.88 -3.61 -5.23
C ALA A 93 -9.05 -4.43 -6.50
N ALA A 94 -10.21 -4.32 -7.14
CA ALA A 94 -10.48 -4.97 -8.42
C ALA A 94 -11.52 -4.21 -9.25
N GLY A 95 -11.39 -4.31 -10.57
CA GLY A 95 -12.37 -3.83 -11.54
C GLY A 95 -13.33 -4.93 -11.95
N SER A 96 -14.10 -4.67 -13.00
CA SER A 96 -15.00 -5.65 -13.61
C SER A 96 -14.62 -5.95 -15.06
N SER A 97 -15.10 -7.05 -15.62
CA SER A 97 -14.87 -7.38 -17.04
C SER A 97 -15.61 -6.42 -17.97
N GLU A 98 -16.68 -5.80 -17.48
CA GLU A 98 -17.50 -4.82 -18.20
C GLU A 98 -16.87 -3.44 -18.15
N ASP A 99 -16.23 -3.08 -17.04
CA ASP A 99 -15.45 -1.85 -16.87
C ASP A 99 -14.24 -2.10 -15.97
N VAL A 100 -13.07 -2.26 -16.61
CA VAL A 100 -11.80 -2.51 -15.91
C VAL A 100 -11.33 -1.33 -15.06
N TRP A 101 -11.94 -0.15 -15.23
CA TRP A 101 -11.67 1.06 -14.44
C TRP A 101 -12.73 1.32 -13.37
N ALA A 102 -13.78 0.51 -13.28
CA ALA A 102 -14.71 0.49 -12.15
C ALA A 102 -14.09 -0.19 -10.92
N ILE A 103 -12.90 0.26 -10.53
CA ILE A 103 -12.11 -0.28 -9.43
C ILE A 103 -12.81 0.00 -8.11
N ARG A 104 -13.03 -1.05 -7.32
CA ARG A 104 -13.61 -1.00 -5.98
C ARG A 104 -12.79 -1.84 -5.00
N PRO A 105 -12.90 -1.56 -3.70
CA PRO A 105 -12.22 -2.32 -2.66
C PRO A 105 -13.02 -3.55 -2.25
N TYR A 106 -12.35 -4.68 -2.08
CA TYR A 106 -12.93 -5.97 -1.71
C TYR A 106 -12.19 -6.61 -0.53
N VAL A 107 -12.89 -7.49 0.18
CA VAL A 107 -12.36 -8.18 1.36
C VAL A 107 -12.51 -9.69 1.22
N LEU A 108 -11.43 -10.42 1.50
CA LEU A 108 -11.43 -11.87 1.70
C LEU A 108 -11.23 -12.21 3.18
N GLU A 109 -11.80 -13.33 3.64
CA GLU A 109 -11.58 -13.90 4.98
C GLU A 109 -11.05 -15.33 4.89
N CYS A 110 -10.04 -15.66 5.69
CA CYS A 110 -9.62 -17.03 5.97
C CYS A 110 -9.71 -17.28 7.48
N ARG A 111 -10.37 -18.39 7.87
CA ARG A 111 -10.60 -18.74 9.29
C ARG A 111 -9.61 -19.77 9.81
N GLU A 112 -8.97 -20.48 8.89
CA GLU A 112 -7.95 -21.46 9.17
C GLU A 112 -6.69 -20.76 9.71
N GLN A 113 -5.93 -21.48 10.53
CA GLN A 113 -4.74 -20.94 11.16
C GLN A 113 -3.65 -20.59 10.14
N ASP A 114 -3.47 -21.44 9.12
CA ASP A 114 -2.49 -21.22 8.05
C ASP A 114 -3.16 -20.55 6.83
N PRO A 115 -2.91 -19.26 6.56
CA PRO A 115 -3.49 -18.54 5.43
C PRO A 115 -2.93 -19.01 4.08
N MET A 116 -1.83 -19.77 4.08
CA MET A 116 -1.21 -20.31 2.86
C MET A 116 -2.00 -21.49 2.28
N THR A 117 -2.73 -22.23 3.11
CA THR A 117 -3.51 -23.42 2.71
C THR A 117 -4.99 -23.33 3.06
N GLY A 118 -5.38 -22.28 3.78
CA GLY A 118 -6.76 -22.04 4.20
C GLY A 118 -7.69 -21.71 3.04
N ILE A 119 -9.00 -21.75 3.32
CA ILE A 119 -10.03 -21.45 2.32
C ILE A 119 -10.43 -19.99 2.47
N TRP A 120 -10.18 -19.21 1.43
CA TRP A 120 -10.55 -17.80 1.38
C TRP A 120 -12.00 -17.61 0.92
N ARG A 121 -12.77 -16.87 1.72
CA ARG A 121 -14.17 -16.52 1.43
C ARG A 121 -14.27 -15.06 1.06
N GLU A 122 -14.98 -14.77 -0.01
CA GLU A 122 -15.30 -13.40 -0.42
C GLU A 122 -16.38 -12.80 0.48
N PHE A 123 -16.09 -11.64 1.08
CA PHE A 123 -17.08 -10.79 1.73
C PHE A 123 -17.69 -9.76 0.77
N GLY A 124 -17.18 -9.71 -0.47
CA GLY A 124 -17.58 -8.74 -1.49
C GLY A 124 -16.92 -7.38 -1.26
N MET A 125 -17.55 -6.35 -1.83
CA MET A 125 -17.07 -4.98 -1.71
C MET A 125 -17.10 -4.53 -0.24
N MET A 126 -16.09 -3.76 0.19
CA MET A 126 -16.11 -3.12 1.51
C MET A 126 -17.43 -2.36 1.70
N GLN A 127 -18.12 -2.62 2.80
CA GLN A 127 -19.44 -2.02 3.03
C GLN A 127 -19.29 -0.60 3.56
N PRO A 128 -19.84 0.41 2.86
CA PRO A 128 -19.77 1.79 3.32
C PRO A 128 -20.73 2.01 4.51
N PHE A 129 -20.47 3.06 5.27
CA PHE A 129 -21.41 3.56 6.29
C PHE A 129 -22.44 4.53 5.70
N ASP A 130 -22.06 5.21 4.63
CA ASP A 130 -22.80 6.29 3.98
C ASP A 130 -22.98 6.02 2.47
N ASP A 131 -23.77 6.86 1.80
CA ASP A 131 -24.12 6.70 0.38
C ASP A 131 -23.05 7.26 -0.58
N PHE A 132 -21.95 7.81 -0.08
CA PHE A 132 -20.94 8.50 -0.91
C PHE A 132 -19.54 7.89 -0.86
N SER A 133 -19.27 7.00 0.09
CA SER A 133 -18.06 6.18 0.13
C SER A 133 -18.13 5.08 -0.94
N PHE A 134 -16.99 4.80 -1.58
CA PHE A 134 -16.83 3.77 -2.60
C PHE A 134 -17.74 3.95 -3.83
N GLN A 135 -18.17 5.19 -4.11
CA GLN A 135 -19.03 5.48 -5.24
C GLN A 135 -18.25 5.67 -6.54
N ASP A 136 -16.95 5.97 -6.44
CA ASP A 136 -16.04 6.09 -7.58
C ASP A 136 -14.84 5.13 -7.44
N PHE A 137 -13.86 5.24 -8.35
CA PHE A 137 -12.60 4.52 -8.31
C PHE A 137 -11.97 4.57 -6.92
N SER A 138 -11.89 3.41 -6.26
CA SER A 138 -11.53 3.28 -4.85
C SER A 138 -10.63 2.06 -4.65
N LEU A 139 -9.48 2.24 -4.00
CA LEU A 139 -8.40 1.25 -3.89
C LEU A 139 -7.50 1.49 -2.67
N ASP A 140 -6.47 0.66 -2.54
CA ASP A 140 -5.36 0.80 -1.59
C ASP A 140 -5.83 0.92 -0.13
N MET A 141 -6.70 -0.01 0.28
CA MET A 141 -7.16 -0.07 1.66
C MET A 141 -6.07 -0.59 2.58
N THR A 142 -5.75 0.21 3.60
CA THR A 142 -5.00 -0.25 4.76
C THR A 142 -5.85 -0.07 6.03
N VAL A 143 -5.65 -0.97 7.00
CA VAL A 143 -6.39 -0.92 8.27
C VAL A 143 -5.43 -0.97 9.45
N PHE A 144 -5.81 -0.29 10.54
CA PHE A 144 -5.01 -0.31 11.76
C PHE A 144 -5.89 -0.15 13.00
N ASN A 145 -5.48 -0.80 14.09
CA ASN A 145 -6.11 -0.62 15.39
C ASN A 145 -5.46 0.55 16.14
N HIS A 146 -6.26 1.43 16.74
CA HIS A 146 -5.80 2.45 17.67
C HIS A 146 -6.76 2.62 18.84
N ASN A 147 -6.24 2.51 20.07
CA ASN A 147 -7.03 2.59 21.31
C ASN A 147 -8.30 1.72 21.28
N GLY A 148 -8.17 0.46 20.81
CA GLY A 148 -9.26 -0.50 20.74
C GLY A 148 -10.23 -0.32 19.56
N ASN A 149 -10.06 0.72 18.75
CA ASN A 149 -10.90 0.99 17.58
C ASN A 149 -10.15 0.66 16.29
N TRP A 150 -10.83 0.07 15.32
CA TRP A 150 -10.29 -0.16 13.98
C TRP A 150 -10.60 1.01 13.06
N TYR A 151 -9.61 1.41 12.28
CA TYR A 151 -9.70 2.46 11.28
C TYR A 151 -9.28 1.90 9.93
N CYS A 152 -9.96 2.34 8.87
CA CYS A 152 -9.61 2.09 7.48
C CYS A 152 -9.15 3.41 6.85
N ILE A 153 -8.04 3.37 6.12
CA ILE A 153 -7.58 4.45 5.24
C ILE A 153 -7.55 3.90 3.82
N TRP A 154 -8.05 4.66 2.85
CA TRP A 154 -8.07 4.25 1.44
C TRP A 154 -7.90 5.44 0.51
N ALA A 155 -7.64 5.14 -0.75
CA ALA A 155 -7.62 6.11 -1.83
C ALA A 155 -8.95 6.05 -2.60
N GLU A 156 -9.56 7.21 -2.87
CA GLU A 156 -10.77 7.28 -3.69
C GLU A 156 -10.83 8.55 -4.53
N LYS A 157 -11.31 8.43 -5.77
CA LYS A 157 -11.54 9.56 -6.65
C LYS A 157 -12.80 10.32 -6.25
N VAL A 158 -12.76 11.65 -6.36
CA VAL A 158 -13.97 12.46 -6.26
C VAL A 158 -14.95 12.10 -7.38
N SER A 159 -16.24 12.04 -7.05
CA SER A 159 -17.30 11.62 -7.98
C SER A 159 -17.58 12.63 -9.10
N VAL A 160 -17.12 13.87 -8.97
CA VAL A 160 -17.34 14.96 -9.93
C VAL A 160 -16.05 15.72 -10.24
N GLY A 161 -16.03 16.43 -11.37
CA GLY A 161 -14.91 17.29 -11.75
C GLY A 161 -13.68 16.51 -12.22
N LYS A 162 -12.49 16.92 -11.80
CA LYS A 162 -11.19 16.44 -12.32
C LYS A 162 -10.85 14.99 -11.95
N LYS A 163 -11.73 14.29 -11.21
CA LYS A 163 -11.52 12.89 -10.76
C LYS A 163 -10.16 12.70 -10.07
N ILE A 164 -9.79 13.64 -9.20
CA ILE A 164 -8.57 13.55 -8.38
C ILE A 164 -8.73 12.46 -7.32
N SER A 165 -7.65 11.73 -7.00
CA SER A 165 -7.65 10.73 -5.93
C SER A 165 -7.23 11.36 -4.61
N ASN A 166 -8.08 11.25 -3.60
CA ASN A 166 -7.81 11.69 -2.23
C ASN A 166 -7.56 10.49 -1.33
N LEU A 167 -7.00 10.73 -0.14
CA LEU A 167 -7.06 9.77 0.96
C LEU A 167 -8.26 10.08 1.86
N TYR A 168 -8.92 9.03 2.31
CA TYR A 168 -9.99 9.11 3.30
C TYR A 168 -9.70 8.18 4.48
N ILE A 169 -10.28 8.50 5.64
CA ILE A 169 -10.24 7.68 6.85
C ILE A 169 -11.65 7.52 7.43
N ALA A 170 -11.96 6.32 7.95
CA ALA A 170 -13.19 6.04 8.67
C ALA A 170 -12.96 4.96 9.74
N ARG A 171 -13.84 4.89 10.74
CA ARG A 171 -13.89 3.79 11.71
C ARG A 171 -14.53 2.55 11.07
N MET A 172 -14.22 1.38 11.61
CA MET A 172 -14.77 0.09 11.16
C MET A 172 -15.68 -0.53 12.22
N GLU A 173 -16.81 -1.11 11.79
CA GLU A 173 -17.70 -1.93 12.63
C GLU A 173 -17.20 -3.39 12.64
N THR A 174 -16.88 -3.89 11.45
CA THR A 174 -16.31 -5.21 11.21
C THR A 174 -15.13 -5.05 10.25
N PRO A 175 -14.28 -6.08 10.07
CA PRO A 175 -13.21 -6.06 9.07
C PRO A 175 -13.68 -5.79 7.62
N TRP A 176 -14.98 -5.82 7.32
CA TRP A 176 -15.53 -5.59 5.98
C TRP A 176 -16.63 -4.50 5.95
N LYS A 177 -16.77 -3.70 7.02
CA LYS A 177 -17.81 -2.65 7.10
C LYS A 177 -17.34 -1.42 7.89
N LEU A 178 -17.57 -0.24 7.32
CA LEU A 178 -17.34 1.04 7.99
C LEU A 178 -18.41 1.34 9.06
N SER A 179 -18.03 2.04 10.13
CA SER A 179 -18.90 2.47 11.24
C SER A 179 -19.03 3.98 11.41
N SER A 180 -18.41 4.76 10.52
CA SER A 180 -18.51 6.21 10.48
C SER A 180 -18.48 6.71 9.05
N GLU A 181 -18.91 7.95 8.84
CA GLU A 181 -18.71 8.66 7.58
C GLU A 181 -17.22 8.73 7.21
N GLN A 182 -16.93 8.78 5.90
CA GLN A 182 -15.57 9.04 5.44
C GLN A 182 -15.12 10.47 5.76
N VAL A 183 -13.89 10.62 6.25
CA VAL A 183 -13.24 11.93 6.45
C VAL A 183 -12.09 12.07 5.47
N THR A 184 -12.06 13.15 4.69
CA THR A 184 -10.90 13.42 3.82
C THR A 184 -9.67 13.69 4.66
N LEU A 185 -8.65 12.85 4.47
CA LEU A 185 -7.40 12.89 5.20
C LEU A 185 -6.34 13.72 4.44
N SER A 186 -6.25 13.52 3.12
CA SER A 186 -5.36 14.30 2.25
C SER A 186 -5.92 14.44 0.84
N THR A 187 -5.61 15.57 0.21
CA THR A 187 -5.88 15.87 -1.20
C THR A 187 -4.55 16.22 -1.87
N PRO A 188 -4.31 15.87 -3.15
CA PRO A 188 -3.11 16.27 -3.87
C PRO A 188 -3.09 17.80 -4.03
N ASP A 189 -2.33 18.47 -3.18
CA ASP A 189 -2.32 19.91 -2.95
C ASP A 189 -1.03 20.59 -3.45
N TYR A 190 0.08 19.85 -3.41
CA TYR A 190 1.39 20.31 -3.83
C TYR A 190 1.72 19.89 -5.26
N ASP A 191 2.62 20.63 -5.91
CA ASP A 191 2.98 20.39 -7.32
C ASP A 191 3.59 18.99 -7.53
N TRP A 192 4.36 18.49 -6.56
CA TRP A 192 4.96 17.16 -6.59
C TRP A 192 3.92 16.03 -6.49
N GLU A 193 2.68 16.32 -6.11
CA GLU A 193 1.56 15.36 -6.03
C GLU A 193 0.72 15.30 -7.32
N ARG A 194 1.07 16.14 -8.30
CA ARG A 194 0.24 16.46 -9.47
C ARG A 194 0.95 16.25 -10.81
N VAL A 195 2.09 15.57 -10.80
CA VAL A 195 2.86 15.28 -12.02
C VAL A 195 2.22 14.11 -12.75
N GLY A 196 1.69 14.37 -13.95
CA GLY A 196 0.90 13.41 -14.73
C GLY A 196 -0.54 13.32 -14.23
N PHE A 197 -0.75 12.75 -13.04
CA PHE A 197 -2.06 12.62 -12.39
C PHE A 197 -2.08 13.31 -11.03
N TRP A 198 -3.28 13.71 -10.58
CA TRP A 198 -3.50 14.34 -9.28
C TRP A 198 -3.94 13.26 -8.31
N VAL A 199 -2.97 12.69 -7.60
CA VAL A 199 -3.13 11.43 -6.86
C VAL A 199 -2.55 11.57 -5.46
N ASN A 200 -3.33 11.17 -4.46
CA ASN A 200 -2.83 10.56 -3.25
C ASN A 200 -3.40 9.13 -3.20
N GLU A 201 -2.53 8.13 -3.01
CA GLU A 201 -2.88 6.70 -2.96
C GLU A 201 -1.90 5.91 -2.06
N GLY A 202 -2.03 4.58 -1.97
CA GLY A 202 -1.11 3.71 -1.22
C GLY A 202 -0.81 4.18 0.21
N PRO A 203 -1.81 4.42 1.07
CA PRO A 203 -1.58 4.84 2.46
C PRO A 203 -0.93 3.71 3.27
N ALA A 204 0.02 4.05 4.15
CA ALA A 204 0.62 3.10 5.09
C ALA A 204 0.86 3.74 6.44
N VAL A 205 0.56 2.99 7.51
CA VAL A 205 0.56 3.52 8.88
C VAL A 205 1.77 3.04 9.66
N ILE A 206 2.44 3.96 10.35
CA ILE A 206 3.48 3.63 11.34
C ILE A 206 3.27 4.46 12.61
N LYS A 207 3.41 3.80 13.77
CA LYS A 207 3.26 4.44 15.08
C LYS A 207 4.61 4.49 15.77
N HIS A 208 4.94 5.62 16.37
CA HIS A 208 6.18 5.78 17.11
C HIS A 208 6.08 6.89 18.15
N GLY A 209 6.44 6.54 19.40
CA GLY A 209 6.17 7.40 20.55
C GLY A 209 4.69 7.73 20.65
N ASP A 210 4.38 9.00 20.91
CA ASP A 210 3.02 9.50 21.06
C ASP A 210 2.43 10.01 19.73
N ARG A 211 2.88 9.46 18.59
CA ARG A 211 2.45 9.92 17.26
C ARG A 211 2.09 8.76 16.34
N ILE A 212 1.16 9.04 15.45
CA ILE A 212 0.82 8.21 14.31
C ILE A 212 1.24 8.95 13.05
N TYR A 213 1.85 8.23 12.13
CA TYR A 213 2.25 8.71 10.83
C TYR A 213 1.57 7.89 9.75
N VAL A 214 1.12 8.56 8.69
CA VAL A 214 0.56 7.94 7.49
C VAL A 214 1.39 8.40 6.31
N THR A 215 2.22 7.51 5.76
CA THR A 215 2.80 7.75 4.44
C THR A 215 1.76 7.47 3.37
N TYR A 216 1.93 8.08 2.21
CA TYR A 216 1.11 7.84 1.04
C TYR A 216 1.91 8.15 -0.22
N SER A 217 1.46 7.68 -1.37
CA SER A 217 2.12 7.91 -2.65
C SER A 217 1.36 8.92 -3.50
N ALA A 218 2.07 9.62 -4.38
CA ALA A 218 1.50 10.69 -5.19
C ALA A 218 2.09 10.77 -6.61
N SER A 219 1.42 11.54 -7.48
CA SER A 219 1.71 11.65 -8.91
C SER A 219 1.51 10.34 -9.70
N ALA A 220 1.83 10.35 -11.00
CA ALA A 220 1.79 9.15 -11.83
C ALA A 220 2.85 8.11 -11.41
N THR A 221 2.59 6.83 -11.68
CA THR A 221 3.46 5.68 -11.36
C THR A 221 4.74 5.57 -12.23
N GLY A 222 5.24 6.70 -12.73
CA GLY A 222 6.53 6.84 -13.41
C GLY A 222 7.63 7.35 -12.47
N ALA A 223 8.69 7.96 -13.01
CA ALA A 223 9.78 8.51 -12.20
C ALA A 223 9.37 9.67 -11.26
N CYS A 224 8.18 10.24 -11.44
CA CYS A 224 7.64 11.27 -10.56
C CYS A 224 6.92 10.71 -9.33
N TYR A 225 6.67 9.39 -9.27
CA TYR A 225 6.06 8.74 -8.12
C TYR A 225 6.94 8.96 -6.89
N CYS A 226 6.31 9.37 -5.79
CA CYS A 226 7.00 9.72 -4.56
C CYS A 226 6.04 9.64 -3.38
N MET A 227 6.62 9.67 -2.17
CA MET A 227 5.90 9.51 -0.92
C MET A 227 5.73 10.83 -0.17
N GLY A 228 4.51 11.10 0.27
CA GLY A 228 4.18 12.12 1.26
C GLY A 228 4.06 11.56 2.67
N LEU A 229 3.85 12.46 3.63
CA LEU A 229 3.69 12.11 5.05
C LEU A 229 2.60 12.98 5.70
N LEU A 230 1.72 12.31 6.42
CA LEU A 230 0.81 12.90 7.39
C LEU A 230 1.24 12.50 8.79
N SER A 231 1.05 13.38 9.77
CA SER A 231 1.28 13.06 11.18
C SER A 231 0.20 13.63 12.08
N ILE A 232 -0.10 12.89 13.14
CA ILE A 232 -1.07 13.29 14.17
C ILE A 232 -0.55 12.87 15.55
N ASP A 233 -0.98 13.60 16.57
CA ASP A 233 -0.80 13.18 17.95
C ASP A 233 -1.67 11.92 18.23
N ALA A 234 -1.10 10.91 18.88
CA ALA A 234 -1.80 9.65 19.12
C ALA A 234 -2.99 9.80 20.10
N GLY A 235 -3.04 10.88 20.88
CA GLY A 235 -4.17 11.23 21.74
C GLY A 235 -5.26 12.07 21.06
N ALA A 236 -5.03 12.57 19.85
CA ALA A 236 -6.01 13.37 19.12
C ALA A 236 -7.14 12.53 18.51
N ASP A 237 -8.21 13.19 18.07
CA ASP A 237 -9.27 12.53 17.31
C ASP A 237 -8.79 12.26 15.88
N LEU A 238 -8.63 10.98 15.53
CA LEU A 238 -8.15 10.57 14.20
C LEU A 238 -9.14 10.92 13.08
N LEU A 239 -10.41 11.19 13.41
CA LEU A 239 -11.44 11.62 12.47
C LEU A 239 -11.55 13.17 12.36
N ASP A 240 -10.75 13.94 13.10
CA ASP A 240 -10.61 15.38 12.86
C ASP A 240 -9.51 15.64 11.84
N ARG A 241 -9.92 15.97 10.60
CA ARG A 241 -8.99 16.34 9.51
C ARG A 241 -7.98 17.42 9.93
N ASN A 242 -8.39 18.39 10.77
CA ASN A 242 -7.52 19.51 11.14
C ASN A 242 -6.44 19.11 12.16
N ALA A 243 -6.58 17.97 12.83
CA ALA A 243 -5.56 17.43 13.73
C ALA A 243 -4.39 16.79 12.95
N TRP A 244 -4.59 16.44 11.68
CA TRP A 244 -3.56 15.89 10.81
C TRP A 244 -2.70 17.00 10.19
N LYS A 245 -1.39 16.88 10.37
CA LYS A 245 -0.41 17.72 9.70
C LYS A 245 0.14 17.01 8.48
N LYS A 246 0.03 17.65 7.31
CA LYS A 246 0.63 17.22 6.05
C LYS A 246 1.98 17.89 5.82
N ASP A 247 3.02 17.11 5.51
CA ASP A 247 4.32 17.65 5.15
C ASP A 247 4.29 18.28 3.75
N ARG A 248 5.06 19.37 3.59
CA ARG A 248 5.05 20.20 2.36
C ARG A 248 5.88 19.60 1.23
N GLU A 249 6.87 18.79 1.58
CA GLU A 249 7.82 18.18 0.67
C GLU A 249 7.67 16.66 0.70
N PRO A 250 7.97 15.94 -0.39
CA PRO A 250 7.99 14.48 -0.38
C PRO A 250 9.06 13.97 0.59
N VAL A 251 8.71 12.96 1.38
CA VAL A 251 9.60 12.32 2.34
C VAL A 251 10.46 11.22 1.72
N PHE A 252 10.06 10.70 0.56
CA PHE A 252 10.90 9.81 -0.24
C PHE A 252 10.54 9.96 -1.73
N LYS A 253 11.56 10.02 -2.60
CA LYS A 253 11.39 10.28 -4.04
C LYS A 253 12.53 9.66 -4.84
N SER A 254 12.45 9.74 -6.17
CA SER A 254 13.50 9.27 -7.07
C SER A 254 14.91 9.75 -6.67
N VAL A 255 15.85 8.80 -6.63
CA VAL A 255 17.26 9.00 -6.31
C VAL A 255 18.10 8.54 -7.51
N ARG A 256 18.37 9.48 -8.42
CA ARG A 256 19.05 9.20 -9.70
C ARG A 256 20.43 8.55 -9.49
N GLU A 257 21.19 9.00 -8.48
CA GLU A 257 22.53 8.45 -8.16
C GLU A 257 22.47 7.00 -7.65
N ALA A 258 21.38 6.62 -6.98
CA ALA A 258 21.14 5.26 -6.52
C ALA A 258 20.46 4.40 -7.60
N GLY A 259 20.02 4.99 -8.71
CA GLY A 259 19.25 4.30 -9.75
C GLY A 259 17.89 3.81 -9.24
N ILE A 260 17.26 4.56 -8.34
CA ILE A 260 15.92 4.28 -7.78
C ILE A 260 14.96 5.35 -8.33
N PHE A 261 13.94 4.94 -9.07
CA PHE A 261 12.99 5.84 -9.70
C PHE A 261 11.56 5.48 -9.34
N GLY A 262 10.77 6.50 -9.00
CA GLY A 262 9.37 6.35 -8.64
C GLY A 262 9.13 5.50 -7.39
N PRO A 263 9.82 5.71 -6.25
CA PRO A 263 9.56 4.90 -5.07
C PRO A 263 8.20 5.24 -4.45
N GLY A 264 7.43 4.21 -4.10
CA GLY A 264 6.14 4.40 -3.43
C GLY A 264 5.41 3.09 -3.12
N HIS A 265 4.11 3.24 -2.85
CA HIS A 265 3.18 2.26 -2.31
C HIS A 265 3.86 1.36 -1.28
N ASN A 266 4.25 1.98 -0.17
CA ASN A 266 5.04 1.33 0.85
C ASN A 266 4.15 0.59 1.86
N CYS A 267 4.76 -0.26 2.67
CA CYS A 267 4.24 -0.68 3.97
C CYS A 267 5.34 -0.60 5.02
N PHE A 268 5.01 -0.94 6.27
CA PHE A 268 5.95 -1.00 7.38
C PHE A 268 5.87 -2.33 8.10
N VAL A 269 7.03 -2.85 8.48
CA VAL A 269 7.14 -4.08 9.27
C VAL A 269 8.28 -3.94 10.28
N LYS A 270 8.18 -4.62 11.42
CA LYS A 270 9.28 -4.72 12.38
C LYS A 270 10.24 -5.85 11.99
N ASP A 271 11.53 -5.66 12.27
CA ASP A 271 12.55 -6.73 12.19
C ASP A 271 12.27 -7.90 13.13
N GLU A 272 13.08 -8.97 13.04
CA GLU A 272 12.92 -10.20 13.82
C GLU A 272 12.95 -9.96 15.33
N ASN A 273 13.69 -8.94 15.77
CA ASN A 273 13.79 -8.57 17.18
C ASN A 273 12.65 -7.65 17.65
N GLY A 274 11.81 -7.14 16.74
CA GLY A 274 10.73 -6.21 17.06
C GLY A 274 11.19 -4.77 17.32
N LEU A 275 12.47 -4.46 17.07
CA LEU A 275 13.09 -3.20 17.46
C LEU A 275 13.15 -2.22 16.28
N GLN A 276 13.60 -2.69 15.12
CA GLN A 276 13.83 -1.84 13.97
C GLN A 276 12.58 -1.79 13.08
N ASP A 277 12.11 -0.58 12.78
CA ASP A 277 11.11 -0.34 11.74
C ASP A 277 11.76 -0.45 10.36
N ILE A 278 11.12 -1.20 9.46
CA ILE A 278 11.56 -1.43 8.08
C ILE A 278 10.46 -0.92 7.16
N MET A 279 10.84 -0.06 6.23
CA MET A 279 9.97 0.34 5.12
C MET A 279 10.18 -0.62 3.97
N VAL A 280 9.11 -1.20 3.47
CA VAL A 280 9.08 -2.01 2.25
C VAL A 280 8.36 -1.19 1.20
N TYR A 281 8.90 -1.05 0.00
CA TYR A 281 8.35 -0.18 -1.04
C TYR A 281 8.65 -0.75 -2.43
N HIS A 282 7.96 -0.29 -3.46
CA HIS A 282 8.37 -0.59 -4.83
C HIS A 282 9.07 0.60 -5.49
N ALA A 283 9.95 0.32 -6.45
CA ALA A 283 10.52 1.32 -7.36
C ALA A 283 10.93 0.69 -8.69
N ARG A 284 11.28 1.51 -9.67
CA ARG A 284 11.95 1.10 -10.91
C ARG A 284 13.44 1.42 -10.87
N GLN A 285 14.17 0.81 -11.80
CA GLN A 285 15.60 1.02 -11.98
C GLN A 285 15.95 1.99 -13.12
N TYR A 286 14.94 2.56 -13.79
CA TYR A 286 15.05 3.49 -14.91
C TYR A 286 13.93 4.56 -14.84
N ASP A 287 14.12 5.71 -15.49
CA ASP A 287 13.20 6.86 -15.40
C ASP A 287 12.23 7.01 -16.58
N GLU A 288 12.57 6.48 -17.75
CA GLU A 288 11.68 6.50 -18.93
C GLU A 288 11.07 5.13 -19.21
N ILE A 289 9.76 5.13 -19.40
CA ILE A 289 8.95 3.93 -19.66
C ILE A 289 8.37 4.06 -21.06
N THR A 290 8.50 3.01 -21.87
CA THR A 290 7.86 2.93 -23.19
C THR A 290 6.46 2.34 -23.02
N GLY A 291 5.43 3.13 -23.34
CA GLY A 291 4.03 2.69 -23.22
C GLY A 291 3.40 3.09 -21.88
N ASP A 292 2.33 2.39 -21.49
CA ASP A 292 1.63 2.65 -20.23
C ASP A 292 2.45 2.10 -19.04
N PRO A 293 2.84 2.95 -18.06
CA PRO A 293 3.53 2.52 -16.85
C PRO A 293 2.83 1.42 -16.05
N LEU A 294 1.51 1.27 -16.17
CA LEU A 294 0.76 0.21 -15.51
C LEU A 294 1.18 -1.19 -16.02
N TYR A 295 1.50 -1.33 -17.30
CA TYR A 295 1.83 -2.61 -17.94
C TYR A 295 3.34 -2.87 -18.06
N ASP A 296 4.17 -1.94 -17.58
CA ASP A 296 5.59 -2.18 -17.38
C ASP A 296 5.80 -2.98 -16.06
N PRO A 297 6.27 -4.24 -16.12
CA PRO A 297 6.28 -5.16 -14.99
C PRO A 297 7.44 -4.90 -14.01
N ASN A 298 8.32 -3.93 -14.28
CA ASN A 298 9.61 -3.79 -13.60
C ASN A 298 9.55 -2.82 -12.42
N ARG A 299 8.40 -2.74 -11.75
CA ARG A 299 8.35 -2.32 -10.35
C ARG A 299 8.84 -3.50 -9.51
N HIS A 300 9.87 -3.26 -8.73
CA HIS A 300 10.46 -4.27 -7.85
C HIS A 300 10.29 -3.85 -6.40
N THR A 301 10.14 -4.81 -5.50
CA THR A 301 10.16 -4.59 -4.06
C THR A 301 11.58 -4.31 -3.58
N TYR A 302 11.72 -3.32 -2.70
CA TYR A 302 12.94 -2.94 -1.98
C TYR A 302 12.61 -2.73 -0.50
N MET A 303 13.67 -2.68 0.32
CA MET A 303 13.54 -2.44 1.75
C MET A 303 14.61 -1.49 2.26
N MET A 304 14.28 -0.71 3.27
CA MET A 304 15.24 0.08 4.04
C MET A 304 14.85 0.19 5.51
N LYS A 305 15.84 0.38 6.38
CA LYS A 305 15.60 0.70 7.77
C LYS A 305 15.09 2.13 7.91
N VAL A 306 14.01 2.31 8.65
CA VAL A 306 13.47 3.62 8.99
C VAL A 306 14.34 4.24 10.08
N GLY A 307 14.86 5.44 9.82
CA GLY A 307 15.47 6.27 10.86
C GLY A 307 14.40 7.06 11.62
N TRP A 308 14.72 7.51 12.84
CA TRP A 308 13.81 8.33 13.64
C TRP A 308 14.49 9.66 13.99
N GLY A 309 13.94 10.75 13.46
CA GLY A 309 14.38 12.11 13.72
C GLY A 309 13.41 12.89 14.61
N VAL A 310 13.75 14.13 14.94
CA VAL A 310 12.92 15.00 15.79
C VAL A 310 11.55 15.37 15.19
N HIS A 311 11.39 15.16 13.88
CA HIS A 311 10.15 15.48 13.15
C HIS A 311 9.39 14.24 12.65
N GLY A 312 9.85 13.04 13.00
CA GLY A 312 9.21 11.79 12.60
C GLY A 312 10.15 10.83 11.86
N PRO A 313 9.60 9.93 11.04
CA PRO A 313 10.40 8.94 10.33
C PRO A 313 11.31 9.59 9.28
N VAL A 314 12.49 9.01 9.10
CA VAL A 314 13.50 9.43 8.12
C VAL A 314 13.76 8.28 7.16
N PHE A 315 13.48 8.51 5.88
CA PHE A 315 13.67 7.55 4.79
C PHE A 315 14.94 7.89 4.01
N ASP A 316 16.07 7.30 4.42
CA ASP A 316 17.34 7.44 3.72
C ASP A 316 17.63 6.17 2.92
N TRP A 317 17.75 6.31 1.60
CA TRP A 317 18.08 5.21 0.68
C TRP A 317 19.43 4.55 1.02
N LYS A 318 20.31 5.22 1.76
CA LYS A 318 21.57 4.64 2.26
C LYS A 318 21.35 3.59 3.34
N ASN A 319 20.18 3.57 3.98
CA ASN A 319 19.77 2.56 4.96
C ASN A 319 19.14 1.31 4.30
N TYR A 320 19.42 1.06 3.02
CA TYR A 320 18.91 -0.09 2.27
C TYR A 320 19.23 -1.42 2.97
N MET A 321 18.36 -2.39 2.74
CA MET A 321 18.52 -3.77 3.20
C MET A 321 18.67 -4.71 2.01
N ARG A 322 19.40 -5.81 2.20
CA ARG A 322 19.60 -6.85 1.18
C ARG A 322 19.35 -8.21 1.75
#